data_AF-A0A9W6BP93-F1
#
_entry.id   AF-A0A9W6BP93-F1
#
_cell.length_a   1.000
_cell.length_b   1.000
_cell.length_c   1.000
_cell.angle_alpha   90.00
_cell.angle_beta   90.00
_cell.angle_gamma   90.00
#
_symmetry.space_group_name_H-M   'P 1'
#
loop_
_entity.id
_entity.type
_entity.pdbx_description
1 polymer ?
#
loop_
_entity_poly.entity_id
_entity_poly.type
_entity_poly.pdbx_seq_one_letter_code
_entity_poly.pdbx_strand_id
1 'polypeptide(L)'
;MLVSRVVYHNRKDCCANLTRAPLEFRAGGAAVVANNGSAMRFNDLIYTASANDNQTISVVSIEMNMTKPARYISVQSTAAADESADDSGLQVLELEVYGSPADSFVMTWDWSSDTALDGSDHSVPQCSAGLPAVRPRSVLIE
;
A
#
# COMPACT_ATOMS: atom_id res chain seq x y z
N MET A 1 3.97 1.16 2.07
CA MET A 1 3.64 2.38 2.81
C MET A 1 2.18 2.33 3.22
N LEU A 2 1.83 2.85 4.39
CA LEU A 2 0.45 3.17 4.77
C LEU A 2 0.26 4.67 4.55
N VAL A 3 -0.42 5.04 3.46
CA VAL A 3 -0.59 6.44 3.04
C VAL A 3 -1.73 7.06 3.82
N SER A 4 -1.46 8.17 4.53
CA SER A 4 -2.44 8.93 5.29
C SER A 4 -2.90 10.19 4.56
N ARG A 5 -2.02 10.83 3.78
CA ARG A 5 -2.33 12.04 3.02
C ARG A 5 -1.57 12.12 1.71
N VAL A 6 -2.22 12.67 0.68
CA VAL A 6 -1.57 13.06 -0.58
C VAL A 6 -1.83 14.54 -0.82
N VAL A 7 -0.79 15.32 -1.10
CA VAL A 7 -0.91 16.73 -1.49
C VAL A 7 -0.33 16.91 -2.89
N TYR A 8 -1.16 17.42 -3.79
CA TYR A 8 -0.80 17.73 -5.17
C TYR A 8 -0.70 19.24 -5.33
N HIS A 9 0.42 19.70 -5.88
CA HIS A 9 0.61 21.07 -6.33
C HIS A 9 0.76 21.10 -7.85
N ASN A 10 -0.09 21.85 -8.52
CA ASN A 10 0.09 22.23 -9.92
C ASN A 10 1.21 23.29 -10.03
N ARG A 11 1.75 23.44 -11.23
CA ARG A 11 2.60 24.57 -11.62
C ARG A 11 1.93 25.90 -11.31
N LYS A 12 2.77 26.90 -10.99
CA LYS A 12 2.37 28.24 -10.56
C LYS A 12 2.91 29.35 -11.47
N ASP A 13 3.77 29.00 -12.41
CA ASP A 13 4.52 29.90 -13.27
C ASP A 13 3.78 30.17 -14.59
N CYS A 14 3.92 29.30 -15.59
CA CYS A 14 3.08 29.28 -16.78
C CYS A 14 2.37 27.92 -16.90
N CYS A 15 1.38 27.81 -17.79
CA CYS A 15 0.70 26.55 -18.10
C CYS A 15 -0.06 25.87 -16.94
N ALA A 16 -0.23 26.54 -15.79
CA ALA A 16 -1.10 26.07 -14.70
C ALA A 16 -2.53 25.78 -15.19
N ASN A 17 -2.96 26.52 -16.21
CA ASN A 17 -4.25 26.42 -16.90
C ASN A 17 -4.36 25.26 -17.91
N LEU A 18 -3.34 24.41 -18.06
CA LEU A 18 -3.45 23.19 -18.87
C LEU A 18 -4.05 22.02 -18.07
N THR A 19 -3.99 22.06 -16.73
CA THR A 19 -4.64 21.08 -15.85
C THR A 19 -6.07 21.49 -15.50
N ARG A 20 -6.95 21.40 -16.50
CA ARG A 20 -8.41 21.61 -16.38
C ARG A 20 -9.21 20.31 -16.35
N ALA A 21 -8.64 19.24 -16.88
CA ALA A 21 -9.23 17.91 -16.85
C ALA A 21 -9.47 17.44 -15.40
N PRO A 22 -10.50 16.61 -15.14
CA PRO A 22 -10.59 15.90 -13.88
C PRO A 22 -9.34 15.05 -13.66
N LEU A 23 -8.83 15.08 -12.44
CA LEU A 23 -7.70 14.26 -11.99
C LEU A 23 -8.21 13.12 -11.11
N GLU A 24 -7.89 11.89 -11.48
CA GLU A 24 -8.02 10.75 -10.59
C GLU A 24 -6.71 10.48 -9.87
N PHE A 25 -6.80 10.37 -8.55
CA PHE A 25 -5.73 9.92 -7.67
C PHE A 25 -6.00 8.47 -7.32
N ARG A 26 -5.02 7.60 -7.54
CA ARG A 26 -5.13 6.15 -7.27
C ARG A 26 -3.95 5.65 -6.45
N ALA A 27 -4.20 4.65 -5.60
CA ALA A 27 -3.21 4.05 -4.72
C ALA A 27 -3.21 2.52 -4.87
N GLY A 28 -2.05 1.88 -4.89
CA GLY A 28 -2.00 0.42 -5.03
C GLY A 28 -0.64 -0.24 -4.89
N GLY A 29 -0.64 -1.57 -5.06
CA GLY A 29 0.49 -2.46 -4.84
C GLY A 29 1.39 -2.68 -6.06
N ALA A 30 2.31 -3.64 -5.95
CA ALA A 30 3.35 -3.88 -6.97
C ALA A 30 2.83 -4.47 -8.30
N ALA A 31 1.65 -5.11 -8.30
CA ALA A 31 1.13 -5.85 -9.44
C ALA A 31 0.65 -4.98 -10.63
N VAL A 32 0.71 -3.65 -10.52
CA VAL A 32 -0.11 -2.73 -11.33
C VAL A 32 0.73 -1.78 -12.22
N VAL A 33 2.07 -1.83 -12.14
CA VAL A 33 2.94 -1.03 -13.01
C VAL A 33 3.16 -1.73 -14.36
N ALA A 34 2.17 -1.68 -15.24
CA ALA A 34 2.43 -1.89 -16.67
C ALA A 34 2.82 -0.55 -17.31
N ASN A 35 3.77 -0.57 -18.25
CA ASN A 35 4.27 0.60 -18.98
C ASN A 35 3.21 1.27 -19.88
N ASN A 36 1.99 0.74 -19.90
CA ASN A 36 0.88 1.17 -20.73
C ASN A 36 -0.25 1.55 -19.75
N GLY A 37 -0.69 2.81 -19.76
CA GLY A 37 -1.53 3.41 -18.71
C GLY A 37 -2.84 2.68 -18.36
N SER A 38 -3.30 1.76 -19.22
CA SER A 38 -4.40 0.83 -18.96
C SER A 38 -4.32 0.11 -17.62
N ALA A 39 -3.12 -0.21 -17.11
CA ALA A 39 -2.98 -0.92 -15.84
C ALA A 39 -3.26 -0.06 -14.61
N MET A 40 -3.01 1.26 -14.64
CA MET A 40 -3.20 2.13 -13.45
C MET A 40 -4.64 2.12 -12.93
N ARG A 41 -5.60 1.70 -13.76
CA ARG A 41 -7.02 1.48 -13.40
C ARG A 41 -7.24 0.39 -12.35
N PHE A 42 -6.30 -0.55 -12.18
CA PHE A 42 -6.36 -1.60 -11.15
C PHE A 42 -5.87 -1.12 -9.77
N ASN A 43 -5.39 0.12 -9.65
CA ASN A 43 -5.17 0.77 -8.34
C ASN A 43 -6.50 1.34 -7.81
N ASP A 44 -6.70 1.25 -6.49
CA ASP A 44 -7.85 1.82 -5.79
C ASP A 44 -7.98 3.32 -6.11
N LEU A 45 -9.15 3.76 -6.56
CA LEU A 45 -9.47 5.18 -6.62
C LEU A 45 -9.57 5.73 -5.20
N ILE A 46 -8.70 6.68 -4.86
CA ILE A 46 -8.68 7.34 -3.55
C ILE A 46 -9.36 8.71 -3.58
N TYR A 47 -9.32 9.41 -4.73
CA TYR A 47 -9.98 10.70 -4.91
C TYR A 47 -10.14 11.06 -6.38
N THR A 48 -11.15 11.87 -6.69
CA THR A 48 -11.29 12.56 -7.98
C THR A 48 -11.41 14.05 -7.73
N ALA A 49 -10.45 14.83 -8.24
CA ALA A 49 -10.55 16.28 -8.28
C ALA A 49 -11.13 16.70 -9.63
N SER A 50 -12.16 17.54 -9.65
CA SER A 50 -12.66 18.17 -10.86
C SER A 50 -12.43 19.67 -10.82
N ALA A 51 -11.99 20.24 -11.95
CA ALA A 51 -12.26 21.63 -12.25
C ALA A 51 -13.56 21.71 -13.06
N ASN A 52 -14.23 22.85 -12.96
CA ASN A 52 -15.22 23.31 -13.93
C ASN A 52 -14.51 24.25 -14.93
N ASP A 53 -15.13 24.55 -16.07
CA ASP A 53 -14.46 25.08 -17.28
C ASP A 53 -13.59 26.34 -17.08
N ASN A 54 -13.92 27.15 -16.07
CA ASN A 54 -13.23 28.40 -15.71
C ASN A 54 -12.32 28.29 -14.46
N GLN A 55 -12.15 27.10 -13.88
CA GLN A 55 -11.22 26.86 -12.78
C GLN A 55 -10.06 25.96 -13.23
N THR A 56 -8.98 26.01 -12.47
CA THR A 56 -7.79 25.19 -12.69
C THR A 56 -7.45 24.51 -11.37
N ILE A 57 -7.04 23.24 -11.42
CA ILE A 57 -6.72 22.51 -10.20
C ILE A 57 -5.36 23.00 -9.71
N SER A 58 -5.33 23.92 -8.74
CA SER A 58 -4.09 24.54 -8.24
C SER A 58 -3.43 23.69 -7.14
N VAL A 59 -4.20 23.31 -6.13
CA VAL A 59 -3.77 22.43 -5.03
C VAL A 59 -4.89 21.45 -4.70
N VAL A 60 -4.55 20.18 -4.47
CA VAL A 60 -5.48 19.16 -3.94
C VAL A 60 -4.83 18.54 -2.70
N SER A 61 -5.52 18.58 -1.56
CA SER A 61 -5.09 17.87 -0.35
C SER A 61 -6.11 16.79 -0.03
N ILE A 62 -5.66 15.54 -0.02
CA ILE A 62 -6.49 14.35 0.16
C ILE A 62 -6.09 13.72 1.49
N GLU A 63 -6.90 13.93 2.53
CA GLU A 63 -6.78 13.22 3.80
C GLU A 63 -7.52 11.88 3.71
N MET A 64 -6.85 10.77 4.06
CA MET A 64 -7.44 9.44 3.98
C MET A 64 -8.20 9.11 5.27
N ASN A 65 -9.51 8.84 5.17
CA ASN A 65 -10.34 8.42 6.32
C ASN A 65 -9.79 7.19 7.06
N MET A 66 -9.08 6.31 6.34
CA MET A 66 -8.27 5.22 6.88
C MET A 66 -7.01 5.11 6.03
N THR A 67 -5.85 4.86 6.64
CA THR A 67 -4.58 4.77 5.91
C THR A 67 -4.62 3.70 4.83
N LYS A 68 -4.24 4.06 3.60
CA LYS A 68 -4.28 3.15 2.45
C LYS A 68 -2.94 2.42 2.26
N PRO A 69 -2.90 1.07 2.26
CA PRO A 69 -1.68 0.33 1.94
C PRO A 69 -1.34 0.51 0.46
N ALA A 70 -0.21 1.15 0.18
CA ALA A 70 0.26 1.43 -1.17
C ALA A 70 1.77 1.27 -1.29
N ARG A 71 2.21 0.89 -2.50
CA ARG A 71 3.59 1.00 -2.98
C ARG A 71 3.72 2.11 -4.03
N TYR A 72 2.64 2.37 -4.77
CA TYR A 72 2.58 3.41 -5.80
C TYR A 72 1.36 4.31 -5.57
N ILE A 73 1.55 5.61 -5.78
CA ILE A 73 0.49 6.61 -6.00
C ILE A 73 0.59 7.02 -7.46
N SER A 74 -0.55 7.05 -8.15
CA SER A 74 -0.65 7.50 -9.54
C SER A 74 -1.69 8.62 -9.66
N VAL A 75 -1.34 9.68 -10.37
CA VAL A 75 -2.23 10.78 -10.72
C VAL A 75 -2.46 10.72 -12.23
N GLN A 76 -3.71 10.70 -12.67
CA GLN A 76 -4.06 10.66 -14.10
C GLN A 76 -5.10 11.72 -14.44
N SER A 77 -4.88 12.41 -15.56
CA SER A 77 -5.91 13.22 -16.21
C SER A 77 -6.91 12.32 -16.92
N THR A 78 -8.21 12.54 -16.74
CA THR A 78 -9.27 11.77 -17.40
C THR A 78 -10.00 12.54 -18.50
N ALA A 79 -9.43 13.64 -19.00
CA ALA A 79 -9.93 14.23 -20.24
C ALA A 79 -9.84 13.21 -21.38
N ALA A 80 -10.87 13.17 -22.22
CA ALA A 80 -10.71 12.57 -23.54
C ALA A 80 -9.59 13.32 -24.27
N ALA A 81 -8.72 12.58 -24.96
CA ALA A 81 -7.78 13.18 -25.90
C ALA A 81 -8.55 13.59 -27.16
N ASP A 82 -9.35 14.66 -27.07
CA ASP A 82 -9.77 15.39 -28.25
C ASP A 82 -8.50 15.93 -28.91
N GLU A 83 -8.21 15.56 -30.16
CA GLU A 83 -6.91 15.79 -30.81
C GLU A 83 -6.61 17.26 -31.18
N SER A 84 -7.28 18.21 -30.50
CA SER A 84 -6.80 19.59 -30.30
C SER A 84 -6.03 19.77 -28.97
N ALA A 85 -5.61 18.67 -28.33
CA ALA A 85 -5.06 18.61 -26.97
C ALA A 85 -3.64 19.18 -26.75
N ASP A 86 -3.14 20.07 -27.61
CA ASP A 86 -1.88 20.78 -27.35
C ASP A 86 -1.94 21.64 -26.06
N ASP A 87 -3.16 22.04 -25.65
CA ASP A 87 -3.42 22.90 -24.48
C ASP A 87 -4.02 22.18 -23.25
N SER A 88 -3.96 20.85 -23.16
CA SER A 88 -4.52 20.10 -22.01
C SER A 88 -3.60 18.99 -21.50
N GLY A 89 -3.07 19.16 -20.29
CA GLY A 89 -2.09 18.24 -19.73
C GLY A 89 -1.99 18.28 -18.21
N LEU A 90 -1.57 17.15 -17.62
CA LEU A 90 -1.22 17.05 -16.21
C LEU A 90 0.10 17.80 -15.97
N GLN A 91 0.06 18.88 -15.18
CA GLN A 91 1.22 19.71 -14.85
C GLN A 91 1.49 19.60 -13.34
N VAL A 92 2.57 18.93 -12.95
CA VAL A 92 2.92 18.72 -11.54
C VAL A 92 4.07 19.65 -11.17
N LEU A 93 3.89 20.47 -10.15
CA LEU A 93 4.98 21.16 -9.45
C LEU A 93 5.57 20.24 -8.38
N GLU A 94 4.69 19.66 -7.56
CA GLU A 94 5.06 18.79 -6.45
C GLU A 94 3.94 17.81 -6.13
N LEU A 95 4.32 16.60 -5.69
CA LEU A 95 3.40 15.57 -5.22
C LEU A 95 3.94 15.02 -3.90
N GLU A 96 3.39 15.49 -2.80
CA GLU A 96 3.75 15.06 -1.46
C GLU A 96 2.91 13.83 -1.07
N VAL A 97 3.55 12.79 -0.56
CA VAL A 97 2.87 11.58 -0.06
C VAL A 97 3.29 11.34 1.38
N TYR A 98 2.34 11.46 2.30
CA TYR A 98 2.53 11.31 3.74
C TYR A 98 1.96 9.99 4.24
N GLY A 99 2.57 9.47 5.29
CA GLY A 99 2.19 8.22 5.92
C GLY A 99 3.37 7.54 6.60
N SER A 100 3.18 6.30 7.03
CA SER A 100 4.24 5.47 7.61
C SER A 100 4.72 4.43 6.60
N PRO A 101 5.90 3.83 6.80
CA PRO A 101 6.20 2.52 6.22
C PRO A 101 5.00 1.57 6.45
N ALA A 102 4.70 0.71 5.48
CA ALA A 102 3.83 -0.43 5.79
C ALA A 102 4.66 -1.39 6.62
N ASP A 103 4.06 -2.03 7.63
CA ASP A 103 4.77 -2.83 8.62
C ASP A 103 5.81 -3.75 7.98
N SER A 104 7.07 -3.36 8.12
CA SER A 104 8.20 -4.25 7.93
C SER A 104 8.35 -5.04 9.22
N PHE A 105 7.63 -6.16 9.29
CA PHE A 105 7.90 -7.19 10.27
C PHE A 105 9.40 -7.53 10.21
N VAL A 106 10.11 -7.16 11.26
CA VAL A 106 11.45 -7.63 11.57
C VAL A 106 11.28 -8.46 12.83
N MET A 107 11.03 -9.76 12.67
CA MET A 107 11.05 -10.66 13.83
C MET A 107 12.48 -10.72 14.33
N THR A 108 12.69 -10.13 15.49
CA THR A 108 13.93 -10.19 16.26
C THR A 108 13.52 -10.60 17.67
N TRP A 109 13.78 -11.87 18.03
CA TRP A 109 13.57 -12.40 19.39
C TRP A 109 14.82 -13.00 20.04
N ASP A 110 14.73 -13.13 21.36
CA ASP A 110 15.73 -13.73 22.26
C ASP A 110 15.42 -15.22 22.48
N TRP A 111 16.41 -16.12 22.32
CA TRP A 111 16.45 -17.43 23.02
C TRP A 111 17.86 -17.74 23.58
N SER A 112 18.58 -16.70 24.01
CA SER A 112 19.80 -16.74 24.83
C SER A 112 20.21 -15.36 25.41
N SER A 113 19.54 -14.25 25.08
CA SER A 113 20.09 -13.24 24.16
C SER A 113 19.96 -13.69 22.68
N ASP A 114 20.83 -13.19 21.81
CA ASP A 114 21.37 -13.70 20.54
C ASP A 114 20.45 -14.45 19.55
N THR A 115 19.78 -15.54 19.93
CA THR A 115 19.29 -16.57 19.01
C THR A 115 18.09 -16.15 18.15
N ALA A 116 16.90 -15.98 18.73
CA ALA A 116 15.60 -16.01 18.02
C ALA A 116 15.25 -14.79 17.12
N LEU A 117 16.25 -14.01 16.71
CA LEU A 117 16.26 -13.42 15.37
C LEU A 117 16.28 -14.54 14.31
N ASP A 118 16.45 -15.80 14.75
CA ASP A 118 16.73 -16.94 13.90
C ASP A 118 15.60 -17.31 12.95
N GLY A 119 14.37 -16.85 13.20
CA GLY A 119 13.23 -17.07 12.31
C GLY A 119 12.83 -18.55 12.20
N SER A 120 13.15 -19.37 13.21
CA SER A 120 12.79 -20.78 13.25
C SER A 120 11.54 -21.02 14.10
N ASP A 121 10.60 -21.82 13.59
CA ASP A 121 9.41 -22.24 14.35
C ASP A 121 9.77 -23.40 15.29
N HIS A 122 10.53 -23.13 16.36
CA HIS A 122 10.87 -24.12 17.40
C HIS A 122 9.68 -24.48 18.30
N SER A 123 8.71 -25.19 17.72
CA SER A 123 7.71 -25.94 18.46
C SER A 123 8.35 -27.21 19.04
N VAL A 124 8.64 -27.19 20.35
CA VAL A 124 9.13 -28.38 21.06
C VAL A 124 8.04 -29.46 20.98
N PRO A 125 8.32 -30.67 20.45
CA PRO A 125 7.34 -31.74 20.48
C PRO A 125 6.99 -32.07 21.93
N GLN A 126 5.70 -32.02 22.29
CA GLN A 126 5.27 -32.47 23.61
C GLN A 126 5.78 -33.89 23.83
N CYS A 127 6.62 -34.09 24.85
CA CYS A 127 7.14 -35.40 25.18
C CYS A 127 5.96 -36.33 25.46
N SER A 128 5.71 -37.25 24.53
CA SER A 128 4.73 -38.31 24.72
C SER A 128 5.21 -39.18 25.88
N ALA A 129 4.62 -38.98 27.05
CA ALA A 129 4.97 -39.69 28.26
C ALA A 129 4.71 -41.19 28.04
N GLY A 130 5.77 -41.95 27.79
CA GLY A 130 5.71 -43.40 27.65
C GLY A 130 5.31 -44.03 28.97
N LEU A 131 4.02 -44.33 29.13
CA LEU A 131 3.52 -45.16 30.22
C LEU A 131 4.18 -46.56 30.09
N PRO A 132 4.88 -47.06 31.11
CA PRO A 132 5.44 -48.41 31.07
C PRO A 132 4.29 -49.43 31.04
N ALA A 133 4.32 -50.34 30.07
CA ALA A 133 3.28 -51.35 29.89
C ALA A 133 3.27 -52.36 31.06
N VAL A 134 2.38 -52.16 32.02
CA VAL A 134 2.14 -53.11 33.12
C VAL A 134 1.46 -54.36 32.56
N ARG A 135 2.23 -55.43 32.38
CA ARG A 135 1.67 -56.77 32.13
C ARG A 135 1.12 -57.35 33.43
N PRO A 136 -0.12 -57.88 33.46
CA PRO A 136 -0.60 -58.59 34.64
C PRO A 136 0.18 -59.90 34.82
N ARG A 137 0.76 -60.11 36.00
CA ARG A 137 1.18 -61.43 36.47
C ARG A 137 0.37 -61.78 37.70
N SER A 138 -0.46 -62.80 37.57
CA SER A 138 -1.14 -63.45 38.68
C SER A 138 -0.14 -64.16 39.58
N VAL A 139 -0.37 -64.10 40.90
CA VAL A 139 0.32 -64.93 41.90
C VAL A 139 -0.75 -65.48 42.85
N LEU A 140 -0.66 -66.78 43.11
CA LEU A 140 -1.53 -67.52 44.03
C LEU A 140 -1.23 -67.13 45.48
N ILE A 141 -2.24 -67.21 46.35
CA ILE A 141 -2.06 -67.13 47.81
C ILE A 141 -2.32 -68.54 48.36
N GLU A 142 -1.41 -69.04 49.19
CA GLU A 142 -1.64 -70.18 50.11
C GLU A 142 -2.14 -69.66 51.46
#